data_AF-M1DQM5-F1
#
_entry.id   AF-M1DQM5-F1
#
_cell.length_a   1.000
_cell.length_b   1.000
_cell.length_c   1.000
_cell.angle_alpha   90.00
_cell.angle_beta   90.00
_cell.angle_gamma   90.00
#
_symmetry.space_group_name_H-M   'P 1'
#
loop_
_entity.id
_entity.type
_entity.pdbx_description
1 polymer ?
#
loop_
_entity_poly.entity_id
_entity_poly.type
_entity_poly.pdbx_seq_one_letter_code
_entity_poly.pdbx_strand_id
1 'polypeptide(L)'
;MQVYKGLDIVTNKITHAEKQGVRHYLLENILKTQCVPIIVGGSNSYIQKLVEDPVFMFKYKYDSCFIWIDVEQSVLNRRIDTRVDEMVNAGRVDEVRQIFMPDAEYTKGFRRSIGVPEMSSNLREEKNIDGDDESKKMILQASISSIKRNTRILICNPT
;
A
#
# COMPACT_ATOMS: atom_id res chain seq x y z
N MET A 1 1.75 -1.20 5.83
CA MET A 1 0.79 -0.11 5.59
C MET A 1 -0.67 -0.51 5.78
N GLN A 2 -1.09 -1.71 5.36
CA GLN A 2 -2.50 -2.16 5.49
C GLN A 2 -3.02 -2.33 6.93
N VAL A 3 -2.16 -2.16 7.94
CA VAL A 3 -2.51 -2.26 9.37
C VAL A 3 -3.26 -1.02 9.90
N TYR A 4 -3.16 0.11 9.21
CA TYR A 4 -3.82 1.35 9.63
C TYR A 4 -5.28 1.38 9.19
N LYS A 5 -6.16 2.06 9.94
CA LYS A 5 -7.54 2.33 9.53
C LYS A 5 -7.59 3.44 8.49
N GLY A 6 -8.50 3.35 7.52
CA GLY A 6 -8.60 4.27 6.39
C GLY A 6 -7.45 4.13 5.39
N LEU A 7 -7.44 5.01 4.38
CA LEU A 7 -6.51 4.93 3.24
C LEU A 7 -6.62 3.61 2.47
N ASP A 8 -7.83 3.10 2.30
CA ASP A 8 -8.08 1.79 1.73
C ASP A 8 -7.64 1.73 0.27
N ILE A 9 -7.80 2.82 -0.50
CA ILE A 9 -7.35 2.89 -1.89
C ILE A 9 -5.82 2.99 -1.92
N VAL A 10 -5.23 3.99 -1.27
CA VAL A 10 -3.78 4.27 -1.26
C VAL A 10 -2.97 3.08 -0.74
N THR A 11 -3.44 2.43 0.33
CA THR A 11 -2.76 1.27 0.93
C THR A 11 -3.14 -0.06 0.30
N ASN A 12 -3.98 -0.02 -0.73
CA ASN A 12 -4.48 -1.17 -1.45
C ASN A 12 -5.05 -2.25 -0.54
N LYS A 13 -6.09 -1.93 0.20
CA LYS A 13 -6.83 -2.95 0.94
C LYS A 13 -7.80 -3.63 -0.01
N ILE A 14 -7.85 -4.95 0.09
CA ILE A 14 -8.88 -5.74 -0.57
C ILE A 14 -10.27 -5.28 -0.10
N THR A 15 -11.17 -5.04 -1.05
CA THR A 15 -12.53 -4.56 -0.78
C THR A 15 -13.36 -5.63 -0.08
N HIS A 16 -14.46 -5.24 0.58
CA HIS A 16 -15.32 -6.22 1.25
C HIS A 16 -15.95 -7.22 0.28
N ALA A 17 -16.27 -6.79 -0.94
CA ALA A 17 -16.80 -7.65 -1.99
C ALA A 17 -15.75 -8.69 -2.44
N GLU A 18 -14.50 -8.27 -2.67
CA GLU A 18 -13.42 -9.17 -3.09
C GLU A 18 -13.00 -10.16 -2.00
N LYS A 19 -13.25 -9.86 -0.71
CA LYS A 19 -13.01 -10.81 0.38
C LYS A 19 -13.90 -12.06 0.27
N GLN A 20 -15.02 -12.00 -0.43
CA GLN A 20 -15.94 -13.14 -0.61
C GLN A 20 -16.31 -13.85 0.70
N GLY A 21 -16.49 -13.08 1.78
CA GLY A 21 -16.83 -13.60 3.11
C GLY A 21 -15.65 -14.22 3.90
N VAL A 22 -14.45 -14.27 3.34
CA VAL A 22 -13.24 -14.70 4.06
C VAL A 22 -12.94 -13.72 5.19
N ARG A 23 -12.64 -14.24 6.37
CA ARG A 23 -12.30 -13.42 7.55
C ARG A 23 -10.83 -13.03 7.50
N HIS A 24 -10.57 -11.73 7.55
CA HIS A 24 -9.21 -11.18 7.59
C HIS A 24 -8.90 -10.70 9.01
N TYR A 25 -7.74 -11.07 9.51
CA TYR A 25 -7.27 -10.69 10.84
C TYR A 25 -5.91 -10.01 10.72
N LEU A 26 -5.63 -9.11 11.67
CA LEU A 26 -4.24 -8.84 12.07
C LEU A 26 -3.82 -9.97 13.02
N LEU A 27 -2.57 -10.43 12.89
CA LEU A 27 -1.94 -11.68 13.39
C LEU A 27 -2.46 -12.30 14.71
N GLU A 28 -3.06 -11.55 15.61
CA GLU A 28 -3.40 -11.97 16.97
C GLU A 28 -4.65 -12.86 17.11
N ASN A 29 -5.51 -12.97 16.08
CA ASN A 29 -6.85 -13.60 16.25
C ASN A 29 -7.08 -14.93 15.52
N ILE A 30 -6.08 -15.48 14.82
CA ILE A 30 -6.31 -16.59 13.88
C ILE A 30 -6.32 -17.97 14.59
N LEU A 31 -5.54 -18.13 15.66
CA LEU A 31 -5.27 -19.43 16.30
C LEU A 31 -6.48 -20.06 17.03
N LYS A 32 -7.58 -19.31 17.20
CA LYS A 32 -8.81 -19.82 17.82
C LYS A 32 -9.80 -20.42 16.81
N THR A 33 -9.43 -20.48 15.53
CA THR A 33 -10.29 -20.98 14.47
C THR A 33 -9.89 -22.40 14.08
N GLN A 34 -10.86 -23.27 13.77
CA GLN A 34 -10.61 -24.61 13.19
C GLN A 34 -10.27 -24.53 11.69
N CYS A 35 -9.56 -23.48 11.28
CA CYS A 35 -9.21 -23.20 9.90
C CYS A 35 -7.69 -23.12 9.74
N VAL A 36 -7.21 -23.36 8.52
CA VAL A 36 -5.79 -23.20 8.21
C VAL A 36 -5.46 -21.69 8.13
N PRO A 37 -4.49 -21.19 8.91
CA PRO A 37 -4.06 -19.79 8.83
C PRO A 37 -3.30 -19.52 7.54
N ILE A 38 -3.69 -18.48 6.80
CA ILE A 38 -2.95 -17.98 5.63
C ILE A 38 -2.44 -16.57 5.94
N ILE A 39 -1.12 -16.41 5.92
CA ILE A 39 -0.46 -15.11 6.13
C ILE A 39 -0.11 -14.54 4.77
N VAL A 40 -0.67 -13.37 4.44
CA VAL A 40 -0.46 -12.69 3.15
C VAL A 40 0.14 -11.32 3.40
N GLY A 41 1.23 -11.00 2.70
CA GLY A 41 1.84 -9.68 2.78
C GLY A 41 3.09 -9.57 1.93
N GLY A 42 3.48 -8.33 1.61
CA GLY A 42 4.72 -8.01 0.90
C GLY A 42 5.81 -7.41 1.78
N SER A 43 5.61 -7.37 3.11
CA SER A 43 6.59 -6.83 4.06
C SER A 43 7.42 -7.97 4.65
N ASN A 44 8.55 -8.25 4.01
CA ASN A 44 9.42 -9.37 4.36
C ASN A 44 9.98 -9.22 5.77
N SER A 45 10.26 -7.99 6.20
CA SER A 45 10.66 -7.69 7.58
C SER A 45 9.65 -8.16 8.64
N TYR A 46 8.34 -8.15 8.36
CA TYR A 46 7.34 -8.65 9.30
C TYR A 46 7.27 -10.18 9.30
N ILE A 47 7.33 -10.80 8.11
CA ILE A 47 7.36 -12.27 7.99
C ILE A 47 8.62 -12.82 8.66
N GLN A 48 9.78 -12.21 8.42
CA GLN A 48 11.04 -12.60 9.05
C GLN A 48 10.96 -12.46 10.57
N LYS A 49 10.45 -11.33 11.09
CA LYS A 49 10.28 -11.17 12.54
C LYS A 49 9.36 -12.24 13.12
N LEU A 50 8.26 -12.59 12.45
CA LEU A 50 7.36 -13.63 12.91
C LEU A 50 8.03 -15.01 12.92
N VAL A 51 8.71 -15.36 11.82
CA VAL A 51 9.27 -16.69 11.58
C VAL A 51 10.55 -16.94 12.39
N GLU A 52 11.36 -15.91 12.57
CA GLU A 52 12.66 -15.96 13.27
C GLU A 52 12.57 -15.57 14.75
N ASP A 53 11.38 -15.23 15.28
CA ASP A 53 11.24 -14.85 16.69
C ASP A 53 11.67 -16.01 17.62
N PRO A 54 12.72 -15.81 18.46
CA PRO A 54 13.26 -16.88 19.30
C PRO A 54 12.35 -17.22 20.48
N VAL A 55 11.45 -16.34 20.88
CA VAL A 55 10.48 -16.55 21.97
C VAL A 55 9.24 -17.24 21.44
N PHE A 56 8.74 -16.81 20.28
CA PHE A 56 7.58 -17.43 19.66
C PHE A 56 7.92 -18.80 19.05
N MET A 57 9.15 -19.01 18.60
CA MET A 57 9.64 -20.28 18.03
C MET A 57 8.76 -20.80 16.89
N PHE A 58 8.39 -19.93 15.96
CA PHE A 58 7.40 -20.19 14.90
C PHE A 58 7.66 -21.51 14.16
N LYS A 59 8.91 -21.72 13.71
CA LYS A 59 9.35 -22.89 12.93
C LYS A 59 9.17 -24.22 13.66
N TYR A 60 9.13 -24.20 15.01
CA TYR A 60 8.90 -25.38 15.83
C TYR A 60 7.43 -25.63 16.11
N LYS A 61 6.60 -24.57 16.07
CA LYS A 61 5.16 -24.64 16.37
C LYS A 61 4.30 -24.97 15.16
N TYR A 62 4.74 -24.61 13.96
CA TYR A 62 3.92 -24.71 12.75
C TYR A 62 4.67 -25.35 11.61
N ASP A 63 4.03 -26.35 10.98
CA ASP A 63 4.45 -26.83 9.66
C ASP A 63 4.02 -25.81 8.60
N SER A 64 5.00 -25.21 7.95
CA SER A 64 4.82 -23.97 7.18
C SER A 64 5.05 -24.20 5.70
N CYS A 65 4.09 -23.80 4.87
CA CYS A 65 4.22 -23.80 3.42
C CYS A 65 4.42 -22.36 2.92
N PHE A 66 5.52 -22.11 2.22
CA PHE A 66 5.81 -20.81 1.60
C PHE A 66 5.47 -20.84 0.12
N ILE A 67 4.52 -20.00 -0.28
CA ILE A 67 4.14 -19.80 -1.68
C ILE A 67 4.69 -18.45 -2.12
N TRP A 68 5.66 -18.47 -3.03
CA TRP A 68 6.19 -17.26 -3.65
C TRP A 68 5.57 -17.09 -5.03
N ILE A 69 4.88 -15.97 -5.24
CA ILE A 69 4.37 -15.56 -6.54
C ILE A 69 5.44 -14.68 -7.19
N ASP A 70 5.96 -15.15 -8.33
CA ASP A 70 6.92 -14.41 -9.15
C ASP A 70 6.31 -14.03 -10.50
N VAL A 71 6.73 -12.88 -11.03
CA VAL A 71 6.19 -12.29 -12.28
C VAL A 71 7.31 -11.58 -13.01
N GLU A 72 7.33 -11.70 -14.34
CA GLU A 72 8.28 -10.97 -15.18
C GLU A 72 8.19 -9.45 -14.92
N GLN A 73 9.35 -8.81 -14.76
CA GLN A 73 9.45 -7.39 -14.41
C GLN A 73 8.67 -6.47 -15.36
N SER A 74 8.69 -6.76 -16.68
CA SER A 74 7.98 -5.94 -17.67
C SER A 74 6.45 -6.02 -17.50
N VAL A 75 5.94 -7.22 -17.27
CA VAL A 75 4.52 -7.50 -17.01
C VAL A 75 4.08 -6.84 -15.70
N LEU A 76 4.90 -6.97 -14.65
CA LEU A 76 4.63 -6.36 -13.35
C LEU A 76 4.62 -4.83 -13.43
N ASN A 77 5.59 -4.22 -14.13
CA ASN A 77 5.64 -2.78 -14.35
C ASN A 77 4.38 -2.27 -15.06
N ARG A 78 3.94 -2.96 -16.12
CA ARG A 78 2.73 -2.59 -16.85
C ARG A 78 1.48 -2.69 -15.96
N ARG A 79 1.39 -3.74 -15.14
CA ARG A 79 0.26 -3.91 -14.21
C ARG A 79 0.25 -2.82 -13.14
N ILE A 80 1.40 -2.46 -12.60
CA ILE A 80 1.54 -1.36 -11.62
C ILE A 80 1.01 -0.05 -12.19
N ASP A 81 1.42 0.29 -13.41
CA ASP A 81 1.00 1.55 -14.04
C ASP A 81 -0.51 1.62 -14.20
N THR A 82 -1.07 0.57 -14.83
CA THR A 82 -2.51 0.43 -15.03
C THR A 82 -3.25 0.57 -13.71
N ARG A 83 -2.71 -0.06 -12.66
CA ARG A 83 -3.36 -0.10 -11.36
C ARG A 83 -3.25 1.20 -10.57
N VAL A 84 -2.16 1.94 -10.71
CA VAL A 84 -2.06 3.30 -10.16
C VAL A 84 -3.13 4.18 -10.82
N ASP A 85 -3.35 4.04 -12.13
CA ASP A 85 -4.40 4.76 -12.85
C ASP A 85 -5.81 4.35 -12.36
N GLU A 86 -6.07 3.04 -12.22
CA GLU A 86 -7.31 2.52 -11.62
C GLU A 86 -7.54 3.10 -10.21
N MET A 87 -6.51 3.16 -9.37
CA MET A 87 -6.61 3.72 -8.01
C MET A 87 -6.94 5.22 -8.04
N VAL A 88 -6.32 5.99 -8.94
CA VAL A 88 -6.62 7.42 -9.10
C VAL A 88 -8.08 7.60 -9.50
N ASN A 89 -8.56 6.84 -10.49
CA ASN A 89 -9.95 6.87 -10.94
C ASN A 89 -10.94 6.44 -9.84
N ALA A 90 -10.52 5.54 -8.94
CA ALA A 90 -11.32 5.08 -7.81
C ALA A 90 -11.40 6.08 -6.64
N GLY A 91 -10.72 7.24 -6.73
CA GLY A 91 -10.79 8.29 -5.71
C GLY A 91 -9.56 8.39 -4.80
N ARG A 92 -8.38 7.90 -5.24
CA ARG A 92 -7.12 8.04 -4.47
C ARG A 92 -6.82 9.48 -4.06
N VAL A 93 -7.05 10.44 -4.96
CA VAL A 93 -6.76 11.86 -4.70
C VAL A 93 -7.62 12.38 -3.57
N ASP A 94 -8.92 12.07 -3.60
CA ASP A 94 -9.87 12.50 -2.58
C ASP A 94 -9.56 11.86 -1.23
N GLU A 95 -9.14 10.60 -1.23
CA GLU A 95 -8.70 9.90 -0.03
C GLU A 95 -7.47 10.58 0.63
N VAL A 96 -6.49 11.01 -0.17
CA VAL A 96 -5.33 11.77 0.37
C VAL A 96 -5.75 13.17 0.81
N ARG A 97 -6.64 13.86 0.09
CA ARG A 97 -7.15 15.18 0.48
C ARG A 97 -7.79 15.18 1.86
N GLN A 98 -8.51 14.11 2.22
CA GLN A 98 -9.15 13.99 3.54
C GLN A 98 -8.16 13.95 4.71
N ILE A 99 -6.94 13.47 4.49
CA ILE A 99 -5.90 13.36 5.53
C ILE A 99 -4.82 14.45 5.42
N PHE A 100 -4.93 15.31 4.41
CA PHE A 100 -3.93 16.29 4.07
C PHE A 100 -3.84 17.37 5.14
N MET A 101 -2.64 17.54 5.68
CA MET A 101 -2.27 18.59 6.62
C MET A 101 -1.03 19.31 6.09
N PRO A 102 -1.10 20.65 5.87
CA PRO A 102 0.02 21.43 5.33
C PRO A 102 1.30 21.37 6.17
N ASP A 103 1.21 21.21 7.48
CA ASP A 103 2.40 21.26 8.35
C ASP A 103 2.79 19.87 8.91
N ALA A 104 2.17 18.80 8.39
CA ALA A 104 2.44 17.44 8.86
C ALA A 104 3.72 16.84 8.25
N GLU A 105 4.34 15.93 9.01
CA GLU A 105 5.49 15.14 8.59
C GLU A 105 5.02 13.85 7.86
N TYR A 106 5.43 13.67 6.61
CA TYR A 106 4.99 12.56 5.74
C TYR A 106 6.00 11.40 5.66
N THR A 107 6.92 11.32 6.62
CA THR A 107 7.97 10.28 6.71
C THR A 107 7.62 9.16 7.69
N LYS A 108 6.56 9.33 8.49
CA LYS A 108 6.22 8.45 9.63
C LYS A 108 4.82 7.84 9.50
N GLY A 109 4.68 6.65 10.07
CA GLY A 109 3.41 5.93 10.17
C GLY A 109 2.72 5.74 8.81
N PHE A 110 1.40 5.86 8.79
CA PHE A 110 0.61 5.69 7.57
C PHE A 110 0.92 6.73 6.49
N ARG A 111 1.40 7.93 6.86
CA ARG A 111 1.72 9.02 5.93
C ARG A 111 2.94 8.74 5.06
N ARG A 112 3.75 7.72 5.40
CA ARG A 112 4.85 7.22 4.56
C ARG A 112 4.36 6.38 3.38
N SER A 113 3.09 5.98 3.33
CA SER A 113 2.57 5.15 2.24
C SER A 113 2.80 5.80 0.88
N ILE A 114 3.28 5.04 -0.11
CA ILE A 114 3.55 5.56 -1.46
C ILE A 114 2.29 6.23 -2.02
N GLY A 115 2.46 7.44 -2.52
CA GLY A 115 1.42 8.33 -3.02
C GLY A 115 0.77 9.22 -1.99
N VAL A 116 1.01 9.07 -0.69
CA VAL A 116 0.63 10.13 0.26
C VAL A 116 1.61 11.31 0.16
N PRO A 117 2.95 11.14 0.22
CA PRO A 117 3.88 12.25 0.05
C PRO A 117 3.74 12.95 -1.30
N GLU A 118 3.66 12.19 -2.40
CA GLU A 118 3.59 12.70 -3.77
C GLU A 118 2.31 13.52 -4.02
N MET A 119 1.18 13.07 -3.47
CA MET A 119 -0.09 13.82 -3.54
C MET A 119 -0.10 14.99 -2.55
N SER A 120 0.58 14.88 -1.40
CA SER A 120 0.65 16.01 -0.46
C SER A 120 1.45 17.17 -1.03
N SER A 121 2.52 16.90 -1.79
CA SER A 121 3.23 17.95 -2.55
C SER A 121 2.34 18.57 -3.63
N ASN A 122 1.61 17.73 -4.40
CA ASN A 122 0.64 18.19 -5.39
C ASN A 122 -0.38 19.17 -4.81
N LEU A 123 -1.00 18.82 -3.69
CA LEU A 123 -2.04 19.62 -3.04
C LEU A 123 -1.52 20.95 -2.47
N ARG A 124 -0.22 21.05 -2.17
CA ARG A 124 0.41 22.32 -1.79
C ARG A 124 0.57 23.23 -3.01
N GLU A 125 1.03 22.66 -4.12
CA GLU A 125 1.25 23.40 -5.36
C GLU A 125 -0.08 23.83 -6.00
N GLU A 126 -1.11 22.98 -5.96
CA GLU A 126 -2.46 23.29 -6.45
C GLU A 126 -3.04 24.56 -5.80
N LYS A 127 -2.71 24.83 -4.53
CA LYS A 127 -3.16 26.04 -3.81
C LYS A 127 -2.43 27.32 -4.21
N ASN A 128 -1.24 27.20 -4.81
CA ASN A 128 -0.41 28.34 -5.19
C ASN A 128 -0.67 28.80 -6.64
N ILE A 129 -1.55 28.12 -7.36
CA ILE A 129 -1.84 28.38 -8.77
C ILE A 129 -3.24 28.97 -8.88
N ASP A 130 -3.32 30.16 -9.47
CA ASP A 130 -4.58 30.83 -9.78
C ASP A 130 -5.29 30.11 -10.93
N GLY A 131 -6.16 29.16 -10.58
CA GLY A 131 -7.29 28.71 -11.39
C GLY A 131 -7.03 28.02 -12.75
N ASP A 132 -5.80 27.93 -13.25
CA ASP A 132 -5.52 27.27 -14.54
C ASP A 132 -5.66 25.74 -14.42
N ASP A 133 -6.75 25.22 -15.01
CA ASP A 133 -7.07 23.79 -15.01
C ASP A 133 -5.99 22.94 -15.70
N GLU A 134 -5.30 23.47 -16.71
CA GLU A 134 -4.24 22.73 -17.40
C GLU A 134 -3.00 22.59 -16.50
N SER A 135 -2.59 23.64 -15.80
CA SER A 135 -1.50 23.58 -14.81
C SER A 135 -1.80 22.58 -13.69
N LYS A 136 -3.02 22.57 -13.14
CA LYS A 136 -3.42 21.59 -12.10
C LYS A 136 -3.33 20.16 -12.61
N LYS A 137 -3.77 19.92 -13.85
CA LYS A 137 -3.69 18.61 -14.50
C LYS A 137 -2.25 18.16 -14.71
N MET A 138 -1.35 19.06 -15.12
CA MET A 138 0.07 18.76 -15.29
C MET A 138 0.74 18.32 -13.99
N ILE A 139 0.48 19.02 -12.88
CA ILE A 139 1.03 18.67 -11.56
C ILE A 139 0.48 17.33 -11.09
N LEU A 140 -0.81 17.07 -11.32
CA LEU A 140 -1.41 15.77 -10.98
C LEU A 140 -0.74 14.63 -11.76
N GLN A 141 -0.51 14.82 -13.06
CA GLN A 141 0.20 13.84 -13.89
C GLN A 141 1.65 13.62 -13.44
N ALA A 142 2.35 14.68 -13.03
CA ALA A 142 3.70 14.57 -12.47
C ALA A 142 3.70 13.73 -11.18
N SER A 143 2.75 13.97 -10.28
CA SER A 143 2.62 13.18 -9.04
C SER A 143 2.26 11.72 -9.32
N ILE A 144 1.35 11.44 -10.26
CA ILE A 144 1.02 10.07 -10.69
C ILE A 144 2.26 9.36 -11.25
N SER A 145 3.05 10.06 -12.06
CA SER A 145 4.29 9.52 -12.63
C SER A 145 5.33 9.19 -11.54
N SER A 146 5.46 10.07 -10.54
CA SER A 146 6.32 9.85 -9.37
C SER A 146 5.87 8.63 -8.55
N ILE A 147 4.56 8.47 -8.35
CA ILE A 147 3.97 7.31 -7.67
C ILE A 147 4.28 6.01 -8.40
N LYS A 148 4.09 5.98 -9.73
CA LYS A 148 4.40 4.81 -10.57
C LYS A 148 5.89 4.45 -10.43
N ARG A 149 6.77 5.45 -10.53
CA ARG A 149 8.22 5.27 -10.36
C ARG A 149 8.58 4.71 -8.97
N ASN A 150 8.08 5.32 -7.91
CA ASN A 150 8.39 4.89 -6.53
C ASN A 150 7.85 3.49 -6.22
N THR A 151 6.69 3.14 -6.78
CA THR A 151 6.13 1.79 -6.67
C THR A 151 7.03 0.76 -7.37
N ARG A 152 7.56 1.09 -8.55
CA ARG A 152 8.53 0.23 -9.26
C ARG A 152 9.84 0.07 -8.49
N ILE A 153 10.33 1.12 -7.83
CA ILE A 153 11.54 1.04 -6.99
C ILE A 153 11.31 0.09 -5.81
N LEU A 154 10.14 0.15 -5.17
CA LEU A 154 9.80 -0.70 -4.03
C LEU A 154 9.78 -2.18 -4.40
N ILE A 155 9.23 -2.55 -5.57
CA ILE A 155 9.19 -3.96 -5.98
C ILE A 155 10.57 -4.52 -6.32
N CYS A 156 11.51 -3.69 -6.79
CA CYS A 156 12.88 -4.11 -7.03
C CYS A 156 13.67 -4.31 -5.72
N ASN A 157 13.23 -3.67 -4.63
CA ASN A 157 13.87 -3.72 -3.31
C ASN A 157 12.81 -3.91 -2.20
N PRO A 158 12.16 -5.08 -2.10
CA PRO A 158 11.12 -5.32 -1.13
C PRO A 158 11.68 -5.28 0.30
N THR A 159 11.04 -4.48 1.17
CA THR A 159 11.40 -4.25 2.59
C THR A 159 10.77 -5.25 3.55
#